data_AF-A0A4R1BLT9-F1
#
_entry.id   AF-A0A4R1BLT9-F1
#
_cell.length_a   1.000
_cell.length_b   1.000
_cell.length_c   1.000
_cell.angle_alpha   90.00
_cell.angle_beta   90.00
_cell.angle_gamma   90.00
#
_symmetry.space_group_name_H-M   'P 1'
#
loop_
_entity.id
_entity.type
_entity.pdbx_description
1 polymer ?
#
loop_
_entity_poly.entity_id
_entity_poly.type
_entity_poly.pdbx_seq_one_letter_code
_entity_poly.pdbx_strand_id
1 'polypeptide(L)'
;MTTYAHGTDNTVNNHQGKDWYFNSETTPAYAHSYLLTGLLSSDYVDLTGNGITDDDLGDAVKFNYSKVRGFDNPYGWRAPYSEGASYNEGLKTYSRDDKANYIYGEKELWFLHSIESKTMLATFVVEDRLDLNGIAENGVKSGASAKRLKEINLYTKADFLRSPATARPIKTVHFEYSYELCKGVNSPLNDSGKLTLKRVWFSYNGNEKGRKNPYVFYYHPNNPNYAPKHTDRWGSYKDPIANPGSTTGNLLTNADFPYAIQDSTTAAYNAGAWSLDSVGLPSGGSIKVQYESDEYAHVQNRRAMQMMKVVGMNVTPNFATAKNYLYSGLFDNRYILSAFRPRSVPPRRSTKNTWKGWRSCTSGYSSGCPMMYGALVMSMYPVMPTFQKQAGGDSQTLIRSG
;
A
#
# COMPACT_ATOMS: atom_id res chain seq x y z
N MET A 1 15.67 -5.61 -9.56
CA MET A 1 16.30 -4.27 -9.66
C MET A 1 17.59 -4.46 -10.41
N THR A 2 18.21 -3.40 -10.94
CA THR A 2 19.55 -3.50 -11.55
C THR A 2 20.57 -2.70 -10.73
N THR A 3 21.81 -3.13 -10.72
CA THR A 3 22.94 -2.40 -10.14
C THR A 3 23.47 -1.37 -11.11
N TYR A 4 24.02 -0.27 -10.60
CA TYR A 4 24.67 0.77 -11.41
C TYR A 4 25.84 1.37 -10.61
N ALA A 5 26.82 1.95 -11.31
CA ALA A 5 27.94 2.65 -10.70
C ALA A 5 27.54 4.09 -10.36
N HIS A 6 27.25 4.34 -9.08
CA HIS A 6 26.94 5.68 -8.59
C HIS A 6 28.13 6.65 -8.80
N GLY A 7 27.84 7.86 -9.24
CA GLY A 7 28.82 8.89 -9.60
C GLY A 7 29.41 8.71 -11.01
N THR A 8 29.01 7.66 -11.75
CA THR A 8 29.42 7.44 -13.15
C THR A 8 28.20 7.27 -14.04
N ASP A 9 27.42 6.19 -13.85
CA ASP A 9 26.28 5.84 -14.71
C ASP A 9 25.09 6.80 -14.55
N ASN A 10 24.98 7.46 -13.38
CA ASN A 10 23.97 8.48 -13.08
C ASN A 10 24.50 9.91 -13.30
N THR A 11 25.39 10.09 -14.27
CA THR A 11 25.96 11.39 -14.62
C THR A 11 26.10 11.54 -16.13
N VAL A 12 26.54 12.72 -16.59
CA VAL A 12 26.90 12.96 -17.99
C VAL A 12 28.05 12.07 -18.51
N ASN A 13 28.78 11.41 -17.60
CA ASN A 13 29.85 10.45 -17.92
C ASN A 13 29.33 9.01 -18.08
N ASN A 14 28.01 8.82 -18.19
CA ASN A 14 27.45 7.50 -18.43
C ASN A 14 27.94 6.98 -19.79
N HIS A 15 28.67 5.86 -19.79
CA HIS A 15 29.08 5.17 -21.02
C HIS A 15 28.43 3.79 -21.18
N GLN A 16 27.36 3.52 -20.43
CA GLN A 16 26.58 2.28 -20.53
C GLN A 16 25.59 2.31 -21.70
N GLY A 17 25.38 1.15 -22.32
CA GLY A 17 24.49 1.01 -23.47
C GLY A 17 25.01 1.69 -24.73
N LYS A 18 24.18 1.78 -25.76
CA LYS A 18 24.56 2.39 -27.05
C LYS A 18 24.45 3.91 -27.04
N ASP A 19 23.44 4.42 -26.34
CA ASP A 19 23.06 5.83 -26.42
C ASP A 19 23.67 6.66 -25.28
N TRP A 20 24.38 6.02 -24.34
CA TRP A 20 25.01 6.70 -23.19
C TRP A 20 24.01 7.61 -22.45
N TYR A 21 22.76 7.14 -22.39
CA TYR A 21 21.63 7.98 -22.04
C TYR A 21 21.69 8.39 -20.57
N PHE A 22 21.63 9.70 -20.33
CA PHE A 22 21.49 10.27 -19.00
C PHE A 22 20.50 11.43 -19.06
N ASN A 23 19.57 11.46 -18.10
CA ASN A 23 18.67 12.57 -17.89
C ASN A 23 18.39 12.70 -16.39
N SER A 24 18.47 13.92 -15.86
CA SER A 24 18.18 14.24 -14.47
C SER A 24 17.46 15.57 -14.39
N GLU A 25 16.46 15.64 -13.52
CA GLU A 25 15.74 16.86 -13.21
C GLU A 25 15.64 16.99 -11.69
N THR A 26 15.89 18.20 -11.18
CA THR A 26 15.78 18.51 -9.75
C THR A 26 14.72 19.59 -9.58
N THR A 27 13.70 19.29 -8.79
CA THR A 27 12.66 20.25 -8.44
C THR A 27 13.09 21.07 -7.23
N PRO A 28 12.79 22.39 -7.19
CA PRO A 28 13.09 23.22 -6.02
C PRO A 28 12.24 22.80 -4.81
N ALA A 29 12.62 23.20 -3.61
CA ALA A 29 11.84 22.90 -2.41
C ALA A 29 10.43 23.52 -2.49
N TYR A 30 9.41 22.73 -2.14
CA TYR A 30 8.01 23.16 -2.13
C TYR A 30 7.24 22.55 -0.95
N ALA A 31 6.16 23.23 -0.53
CA ALA A 31 5.25 22.70 0.48
C ALA A 31 4.35 21.61 -0.12
N HIS A 32 4.49 20.37 0.37
CA HIS A 32 3.68 19.23 -0.09
C HIS A 32 2.42 18.99 0.75
N SER A 33 2.38 19.51 1.99
CA SER A 33 1.27 19.36 2.92
C SER A 33 1.28 20.48 3.95
N TYR A 34 0.10 20.92 4.38
CA TYR A 34 -0.07 21.86 5.49
C TYR A 34 -0.64 21.13 6.70
N LEU A 35 -0.10 21.42 7.88
CA LEU A 35 -0.53 20.80 9.13
C LEU A 35 -1.72 21.55 9.71
N LEU A 36 -2.73 20.82 10.18
CA LEU A 36 -3.85 21.40 10.91
C LEU A 36 -3.36 21.90 12.26
N THR A 37 -3.47 23.20 12.52
CA THR A 37 -3.01 23.84 13.77
C THR A 37 -4.14 24.05 14.79
N GLY A 38 -5.39 24.13 14.33
CA GLY A 38 -6.54 24.34 15.19
C GLY A 38 -7.87 23.94 14.56
N LEU A 39 -8.83 23.58 15.39
CA LEU A 39 -10.24 23.42 15.05
C LEU A 39 -11.06 24.32 15.96
N LEU A 40 -11.89 25.17 15.36
CA LEU A 40 -12.71 26.14 16.07
C LEU A 40 -14.17 25.69 16.04
N SER A 41 -14.88 25.83 17.15
CA SER A 41 -16.33 25.70 17.17
C SER A 41 -17.00 26.90 16.51
N SER A 42 -18.29 26.79 16.19
CA SER A 42 -19.06 27.89 15.58
C SER A 42 -19.25 29.10 16.49
N ASP A 43 -19.10 28.91 17.81
CA ASP A 43 -19.23 29.93 18.86
C ASP A 43 -17.87 30.42 19.38
N TYR A 44 -16.76 30.00 18.78
CA TYR A 44 -15.43 30.46 19.18
C TYR A 44 -15.21 31.94 18.83
N VAL A 45 -14.71 32.71 19.80
CA VAL A 45 -14.36 34.12 19.64
C VAL A 45 -12.98 34.37 20.27
N ASP A 46 -12.02 34.75 19.43
CA ASP A 46 -10.70 35.22 19.85
C ASP A 46 -10.82 36.63 20.43
N LEU A 47 -10.57 36.76 21.74
CA LEU A 47 -10.74 38.04 22.45
C LEU A 47 -9.57 39.00 22.22
N THR A 48 -8.37 38.50 21.97
CA THR A 48 -7.14 39.30 21.98
C THR A 48 -6.41 39.33 20.63
N GLY A 49 -6.91 38.58 19.63
CA GLY A 49 -6.35 38.49 18.29
C GLY A 49 -5.05 37.68 18.23
N ASN A 50 -4.77 36.83 19.22
CA ASN A 50 -3.51 36.07 19.33
C ASN A 50 -3.68 34.58 18.99
N GLY A 51 -4.82 34.20 18.41
CA GLY A 51 -5.18 32.82 18.09
C GLY A 51 -5.71 32.07 19.30
N ILE A 52 -5.72 30.73 19.25
CA ILE A 52 -6.34 29.91 20.30
C ILE A 52 -5.59 30.05 21.64
N THR A 53 -6.22 30.75 22.59
CA THR A 53 -5.79 30.91 23.98
C THR A 53 -6.91 30.58 24.97
N ASP A 54 -6.56 30.49 26.26
CA ASP A 54 -7.46 30.01 27.31
C ASP A 54 -8.52 31.04 27.73
N ASP A 55 -8.29 32.32 27.46
CA ASP A 55 -9.23 33.42 27.71
C ASP A 55 -10.37 33.49 26.69
N ASP A 56 -10.23 32.84 25.53
CA ASP A 56 -11.20 32.87 24.46
C ASP A 56 -12.55 32.26 24.84
N LEU A 57 -13.61 32.79 24.22
CA LEU A 57 -14.97 32.28 24.36
C LEU A 57 -15.21 31.13 23.37
N GLY A 58 -16.13 30.23 23.72
CA GLY A 58 -16.41 29.02 22.94
C GLY A 58 -15.37 27.91 23.14
N ASP A 59 -15.40 26.93 22.23
CA ASP A 59 -14.55 25.75 22.24
C ASP A 59 -13.55 25.75 21.09
N ALA A 60 -12.32 25.39 21.38
CA ALA A 60 -11.28 25.22 20.38
C ALA A 60 -10.40 24.02 20.72
N VAL A 61 -9.85 23.40 19.68
CA VAL A 61 -8.86 22.33 19.78
C VAL A 61 -7.60 22.79 19.07
N LYS A 62 -6.48 22.85 19.79
CA LYS A 62 -5.16 23.23 19.28
C LYS A 62 -4.31 22.00 19.04
N PHE A 63 -3.56 21.99 17.94
CA PHE A 63 -2.65 20.91 17.56
C PHE A 63 -1.22 21.44 17.53
N ASN A 64 -0.33 20.86 18.35
CA ASN A 64 1.07 21.23 18.38
C ASN A 64 1.93 20.10 17.83
N TYR A 65 2.95 20.44 17.05
CA TYR A 65 3.83 19.48 16.38
C TYR A 65 5.28 19.69 16.77
N SER A 66 6.04 18.61 16.80
CA SER A 66 7.49 18.62 16.97
C SER A 66 8.18 18.26 15.65
N LYS A 67 9.14 19.08 15.24
CA LYS A 67 10.02 18.79 14.11
C LYS A 67 11.14 17.85 14.53
N VAL A 68 11.19 16.67 13.92
CA VAL A 68 12.22 15.63 14.18
C VAL A 68 13.30 15.62 13.10
N ARG A 69 12.94 16.05 11.88
CA ARG A 69 13.85 16.25 10.74
C ARG A 69 13.47 17.56 10.07
N GLY A 70 14.45 18.38 9.75
CA GLY A 70 14.27 19.72 9.20
C GLY A 70 15.33 20.01 8.14
N PHE A 71 15.45 21.28 7.76
CA PHE A 71 16.43 21.73 6.77
C PHE A 71 17.88 21.27 7.05
N ASP A 72 18.36 21.37 8.29
CA ASP A 72 19.75 21.02 8.64
C ASP A 72 20.02 19.50 8.75
N ASN A 73 18.95 18.69 8.83
CA ASN A 73 19.03 17.24 8.90
C ASN A 73 17.76 16.65 8.25
N PRO A 74 17.68 16.65 6.91
CA PRO A 74 16.51 16.23 6.20
C PRO A 74 16.34 14.71 6.23
N TYR A 75 15.11 14.24 6.06
CA TYR A 75 14.83 12.83 5.88
C TYR A 75 14.88 12.45 4.39
N GLY A 76 15.93 11.72 4.00
CA GLY A 76 16.07 11.19 2.66
C GLY A 76 15.10 10.03 2.39
N TRP A 77 14.43 10.05 1.25
CA TRP A 77 13.59 8.98 0.73
C TRP A 77 13.96 8.70 -0.73
N ARG A 78 13.78 7.44 -1.15
CA ARG A 78 14.14 7.00 -2.50
C ARG A 78 13.22 5.90 -2.98
N ALA A 79 12.98 5.90 -4.28
CA ALA A 79 12.32 4.82 -4.99
C ALA A 79 13.18 4.39 -6.20
N PRO A 80 13.64 3.13 -6.25
CA PRO A 80 13.40 2.07 -5.27
C PRO A 80 14.13 2.28 -3.94
N TYR A 81 13.62 1.67 -2.86
CA TYR A 81 14.19 1.73 -1.51
C TYR A 81 15.34 0.71 -1.34
N SER A 82 16.40 0.90 -2.13
CA SER A 82 17.58 0.03 -2.20
C SER A 82 18.73 0.74 -2.92
N GLU A 83 19.92 0.14 -2.97
CA GLU A 83 21.08 0.64 -3.73
C GLU A 83 20.88 0.55 -5.26
N GLY A 84 19.99 -0.33 -5.73
CA GLY A 84 19.74 -0.51 -7.16
C GLY A 84 18.82 0.54 -7.78
N ALA A 85 18.59 0.42 -9.07
CA ALA A 85 17.62 1.21 -9.83
C ALA A 85 16.50 0.33 -10.41
N SER A 86 15.38 0.97 -10.75
CA SER A 86 14.26 0.35 -11.46
C SER A 86 14.66 0.05 -12.89
N TYR A 87 14.89 -1.22 -13.18
CA TYR A 87 15.29 -1.72 -14.50
C TYR A 87 14.13 -1.76 -15.49
N ASN A 88 14.37 -1.23 -16.68
CA ASN A 88 13.50 -1.26 -17.85
C ASN A 88 14.28 -1.88 -19.02
N GLU A 89 13.86 -3.06 -19.45
CA GLU A 89 14.59 -3.92 -20.40
C GLU A 89 14.30 -3.64 -21.88
N GLY A 90 13.55 -2.56 -22.19
CA GLY A 90 13.24 -2.21 -23.57
C GLY A 90 12.69 -3.39 -24.38
N LEU A 91 13.42 -3.78 -25.43
CA LEU A 91 13.16 -4.98 -26.22
C LEU A 91 13.95 -6.16 -25.68
N LYS A 92 13.25 -7.23 -25.28
CA LYS A 92 13.87 -8.49 -24.82
C LYS A 92 14.91 -9.11 -25.75
N THR A 93 14.78 -8.88 -27.05
CA THR A 93 15.69 -9.40 -28.07
C THR A 93 16.96 -8.55 -28.22
N TYR A 94 17.03 -7.39 -27.56
CA TYR A 94 18.07 -6.39 -27.77
C TYR A 94 18.53 -5.78 -26.45
N SER A 95 19.54 -6.37 -25.83
CA SER A 95 20.07 -5.93 -24.52
C SER A 95 20.79 -4.57 -24.49
N ARG A 96 20.81 -3.82 -25.60
CA ARG A 96 21.52 -2.53 -25.69
C ARG A 96 20.57 -1.32 -25.60
N ASP A 97 19.26 -1.52 -25.47
CA ASP A 97 18.28 -0.46 -25.21
C ASP A 97 17.79 -0.40 -23.75
N ASP A 98 18.39 -1.24 -22.89
CA ASP A 98 18.18 -1.28 -21.46
C ASP A 98 18.37 0.08 -20.79
N LYS A 99 17.44 0.44 -19.91
CA LYS A 99 17.45 1.68 -19.11
C LYS A 99 17.18 1.40 -17.66
N ALA A 100 17.61 2.32 -16.80
CA ALA A 100 17.30 2.29 -15.38
C ALA A 100 16.88 3.68 -14.89
N ASN A 101 16.04 3.72 -13.86
CA ASN A 101 15.64 4.97 -13.22
C ASN A 101 15.55 4.82 -11.70
N TYR A 102 15.76 5.93 -11.00
CA TYR A 102 15.44 6.08 -9.59
C TYR A 102 14.92 7.52 -9.36
N ILE A 103 14.19 7.70 -8.27
CA ILE A 103 13.77 9.01 -7.77
C ILE A 103 14.27 9.11 -6.34
N TYR A 104 14.86 10.26 -6.01
CA TYR A 104 15.33 10.60 -4.68
C TYR A 104 14.72 11.93 -4.26
N GLY A 105 14.50 12.10 -2.95
CA GLY A 105 14.08 13.36 -2.39
C GLY A 105 14.35 13.45 -0.91
N GLU A 106 14.24 14.67 -0.40
CA GLU A 106 14.44 15.02 0.99
C GLU A 106 13.17 15.67 1.53
N LYS A 107 12.86 15.43 2.80
CA LYS A 107 11.68 16.03 3.44
C LYS A 107 11.87 16.27 4.93
N GLU A 108 11.08 17.19 5.45
CA GLU A 108 10.92 17.37 6.89
C GLU A 108 10.00 16.28 7.48
N LEU A 109 10.23 15.95 8.76
CA LEU A 109 9.34 15.09 9.53
C LEU A 109 8.79 15.84 10.73
N TRP A 110 7.47 16.03 10.72
CA TRP A 110 6.70 16.63 11.80
C TRP A 110 5.80 15.57 12.41
N PHE A 111 5.79 15.49 13.75
CA PHE A 111 4.92 14.58 14.49
C PHE A 111 4.08 15.37 15.46
N LEU A 112 2.82 14.98 15.60
CA LEU A 112 1.93 15.55 16.60
C LEU A 112 2.54 15.32 17.98
N HIS A 113 2.71 16.40 18.74
CA HIS A 113 3.30 16.41 20.07
C HIS A 113 2.21 16.51 21.14
N SER A 114 1.24 17.40 20.94
CA SER A 114 0.09 17.53 21.81
C SER A 114 -1.17 17.99 21.08
N ILE A 115 -2.32 17.62 21.63
CA ILE A 115 -3.63 18.20 21.32
C ILE A 115 -4.16 18.81 22.60
N GLU A 116 -4.60 20.06 22.53
CA GLU A 116 -5.13 20.79 23.67
C GLU A 116 -6.57 21.19 23.40
N SER A 117 -7.45 20.94 24.36
CA SER A 117 -8.74 21.61 24.45
C SER A 117 -8.72 22.59 25.63
N LYS A 118 -9.84 23.26 25.88
CA LYS A 118 -10.00 24.16 27.03
C LYS A 118 -9.69 23.49 28.38
N THR A 119 -9.98 22.19 28.51
CA THR A 119 -9.91 21.46 29.79
C THR A 119 -8.92 20.30 29.80
N MET A 120 -8.55 19.77 28.63
CA MET A 120 -7.77 18.55 28.51
C MET A 120 -6.53 18.76 27.64
N LEU A 121 -5.48 18.00 27.94
CA LEU A 121 -4.25 17.94 27.17
C LEU A 121 -3.92 16.48 26.87
N ALA A 122 -3.86 16.12 25.60
CA ALA A 122 -3.34 14.83 25.15
C ALA A 122 -1.91 15.02 24.63
N THR A 123 -0.95 14.27 25.17
CA THR A 123 0.44 14.25 24.69
C THR A 123 0.73 12.95 23.96
N PHE A 124 1.53 13.04 22.91
CA PHE A 124 1.86 11.93 22.02
C PHE A 124 3.35 11.62 22.18
N VAL A 125 3.65 10.48 22.78
CA VAL A 125 5.03 10.05 22.99
C VAL A 125 5.42 9.17 21.82
N VAL A 126 6.56 9.49 21.20
CA VAL A 126 7.05 8.79 20.01
C VAL A 126 8.42 8.18 20.26
N GLU A 127 8.74 7.09 19.55
CA GLU A 127 10.01 6.39 19.61
C GLU A 127 10.48 5.97 18.21
N ASP A 128 11.74 5.55 18.05
CA ASP A 128 12.28 5.16 16.76
C ASP A 128 11.66 3.86 16.22
N ARG A 129 11.51 3.81 14.89
CA ARG A 129 11.06 2.64 14.12
C ARG A 129 12.24 1.91 13.49
N LEU A 130 12.08 0.61 13.27
CA LEU A 130 13.13 -0.23 12.65
C LEU A 130 13.00 -0.38 11.12
N ASP A 131 11.85 -0.02 10.53
CA ASP A 131 11.47 -0.38 9.17
C ASP A 131 11.36 0.77 8.15
N LEU A 132 11.49 2.01 8.63
CA LEU A 132 11.39 3.22 7.82
C LEU A 132 12.58 4.09 8.14
N ASN A 133 13.72 3.63 7.64
CA ASN A 133 14.99 4.31 7.77
C ASN A 133 15.18 5.28 6.59
N GLY A 134 15.89 6.37 6.85
CA GLY A 134 16.33 7.27 5.80
C GLY A 134 17.18 6.51 4.78
N ILE A 135 17.26 7.04 3.57
CA ILE A 135 18.07 6.47 2.51
C ILE A 135 18.73 7.61 1.75
N ALA A 136 20.01 7.48 1.46
CA ALA A 136 20.74 8.44 0.65
C ALA A 136 20.44 8.25 -0.85
N GLU A 137 20.85 9.20 -1.69
CA GLU A 137 20.62 9.13 -3.13
C GLU A 137 21.23 7.88 -3.78
N ASN A 138 22.42 7.48 -3.32
CA ASN A 138 23.08 6.25 -3.75
C ASN A 138 22.37 4.96 -3.29
N GLY A 139 21.25 5.09 -2.56
CA GLY A 139 20.43 3.98 -2.11
C GLY A 139 20.95 3.24 -0.87
N VAL A 140 22.03 3.74 -0.25
CA VAL A 140 22.49 3.25 1.05
C VAL A 140 21.53 3.77 2.12
N LYS A 141 20.94 2.84 2.86
CA LYS A 141 20.01 3.18 3.94
C LYS A 141 20.79 3.77 5.11
N SER A 142 20.41 4.97 5.54
CA SER A 142 20.96 5.63 6.71
C SER A 142 20.22 5.16 7.97
N GLY A 143 20.88 5.09 9.12
CA GLY A 143 20.22 4.78 10.40
C GLY A 143 19.26 5.88 10.90
N ALA A 144 18.91 6.85 10.06
CA ALA A 144 18.00 7.94 10.40
C ALA A 144 16.55 7.42 10.40
N SER A 145 16.12 6.83 11.51
CA SER A 145 14.79 6.25 11.63
C SER A 145 13.67 7.29 11.70
N ALA A 146 12.54 6.98 11.08
CA ALA A 146 11.27 7.65 11.37
C ALA A 146 10.74 7.22 12.75
N LYS A 147 9.73 7.94 13.26
CA LYS A 147 9.14 7.67 14.56
C LYS A 147 7.85 6.85 14.48
N ARG A 148 7.55 6.08 15.53
CA ARG A 148 6.26 5.43 15.81
C ARG A 148 5.69 6.00 17.10
N LEU A 149 4.37 5.96 17.20
CA LEU A 149 3.67 6.28 18.43
C LEU A 149 3.95 5.18 19.46
N LYS A 150 4.40 5.56 20.66
CA LYS A 150 4.63 4.65 21.78
C LYS A 150 3.42 4.62 22.70
N GLU A 151 2.94 5.80 23.07
CA GLU A 151 1.81 5.99 23.99
C GLU A 151 1.15 7.35 23.77
N ILE A 152 -0.12 7.45 24.17
CA ILE A 152 -0.85 8.72 24.26
C ILE A 152 -1.27 8.91 25.71
N ASN A 153 -0.91 10.04 26.30
CA ASN A 153 -1.22 10.37 27.69
C ASN A 153 -2.19 11.54 27.76
N LEU A 154 -3.36 11.31 28.39
CA LEU A 154 -4.40 12.32 28.58
C LEU A 154 -4.33 12.89 30.00
N TYR A 155 -4.26 14.21 30.09
CA TYR A 155 -4.20 14.99 31.33
C TYR A 155 -5.34 16.00 31.39
N THR A 156 -5.73 16.38 32.59
CA THR A 156 -6.41 17.67 32.83
C THR A 156 -5.41 18.79 32.55
N LYS A 157 -5.80 19.78 31.75
CA LYS A 157 -4.91 20.88 31.37
C LYS A 157 -4.41 21.65 32.60
N ALA A 158 -5.31 21.92 33.56
CA ALA A 158 -4.99 22.63 34.81
C ALA A 158 -3.91 21.93 35.64
N ASP A 159 -3.98 20.60 35.80
CA ASP A 159 -2.97 19.87 36.58
C ASP A 159 -1.63 19.80 35.84
N PHE A 160 -1.67 19.63 34.52
CA PHE A 160 -0.46 19.62 33.71
C PHE A 160 0.27 20.96 33.78
N LEU A 161 -0.44 22.09 33.68
CA LEU A 161 0.14 23.43 33.77
C LEU A 161 0.72 23.73 35.15
N ARG A 162 0.07 23.27 36.22
CA ARG A 162 0.54 23.48 37.60
C ARG A 162 1.82 22.72 37.91
N SER A 163 1.97 21.49 37.42
CA SER A 163 3.14 20.66 37.71
C SER A 163 3.44 19.67 36.57
N PRO A 164 4.07 20.11 35.46
CA PRO A 164 4.29 19.27 34.29
C PRO A 164 5.09 18.01 34.57
N ALA A 165 6.10 18.09 35.46
CA ALA A 165 7.01 16.98 35.76
C ALA A 165 6.37 15.86 36.60
N THR A 166 5.29 16.15 37.33
CA THR A 166 4.64 15.19 38.25
C THR A 166 3.19 14.92 37.89
N ALA A 167 2.67 15.54 36.84
CA ALA A 167 1.31 15.34 36.37
C ALA A 167 1.09 13.86 36.04
N ARG A 168 0.02 13.28 36.59
CA ARG A 168 -0.36 11.90 36.33
C ARG A 168 -1.45 11.85 35.26
N PRO A 169 -1.30 11.02 34.22
CA PRO A 169 -2.33 10.90 33.20
C PRO A 169 -3.59 10.26 33.78
N ILE A 170 -4.74 10.82 33.43
CA ILE A 170 -6.06 10.26 33.74
C ILE A 170 -6.22 8.93 32.98
N LYS A 171 -5.77 8.92 31.72
CA LYS A 171 -5.83 7.79 30.81
C LYS A 171 -4.56 7.75 29.98
N THR A 172 -3.98 6.56 29.85
CA THR A 172 -2.89 6.29 28.92
C THR A 172 -3.33 5.22 27.92
N VAL A 173 -3.08 5.50 26.65
CA VAL A 173 -3.24 4.52 25.55
C VAL A 173 -1.88 3.93 25.25
N HIS A 174 -1.78 2.61 25.34
CA HIS A 174 -0.56 1.86 25.10
C HIS A 174 -0.63 1.13 23.78
N PHE A 175 0.51 1.03 23.10
CA PHE A 175 0.64 0.34 21.82
C PHE A 175 1.74 -0.71 21.88
N GLU A 176 1.44 -1.94 21.47
CA GLU A 176 2.44 -3.00 21.30
C GLU A 176 2.58 -3.33 19.82
N TYR A 177 3.82 -3.44 19.36
CA TYR A 177 4.14 -3.65 17.96
C TYR A 177 5.08 -4.84 17.78
N SER A 178 5.03 -5.42 16.58
CA SER A 178 6.04 -6.36 16.05
C SER A 178 6.50 -5.89 14.66
N TYR A 179 7.40 -6.66 14.06
CA TYR A 179 7.91 -6.45 12.70
C TYR A 179 7.82 -7.74 11.87
N GLU A 180 6.72 -8.48 12.02
CA GLU A 180 6.56 -9.82 11.44
C GLU A 180 6.14 -9.82 9.96
N LEU A 181 5.49 -8.75 9.49
CA LEU A 181 4.91 -8.67 8.15
C LEU A 181 5.87 -8.10 7.12
N CYS A 182 5.83 -8.60 5.88
CA CYS A 182 6.59 -8.05 4.75
C CYS A 182 8.11 -8.00 5.01
N LYS A 183 8.69 -9.15 5.38
CA LYS A 183 10.11 -9.28 5.70
C LYS A 183 11.02 -8.97 4.51
N GLY A 184 12.25 -8.56 4.80
CA GLY A 184 13.28 -8.27 3.78
C GLY A 184 13.23 -6.85 3.20
N VAL A 185 12.22 -6.04 3.53
CA VAL A 185 12.13 -4.64 3.07
C VAL A 185 13.27 -3.76 3.63
N ASN A 186 13.83 -4.14 4.77
CA ASN A 186 14.86 -3.36 5.47
C ASN A 186 16.29 -3.82 5.17
N SER A 187 16.46 -4.93 4.45
CA SER A 187 17.77 -5.46 4.08
C SER A 187 18.59 -4.41 3.30
N PRO A 188 19.90 -4.26 3.54
CA PRO A 188 20.73 -5.08 4.42
C PRO A 188 20.80 -4.60 5.89
N LEU A 189 20.16 -3.48 6.26
CA LEU A 189 20.26 -2.95 7.64
C LEU A 189 19.73 -3.93 8.69
N ASN A 190 18.62 -4.60 8.38
CA ASN A 190 18.07 -5.68 9.18
C ASN A 190 17.10 -6.52 8.34
N ASP A 191 16.78 -7.72 8.83
CA ASP A 191 15.83 -8.64 8.18
C ASP A 191 14.41 -8.52 8.73
N SER A 192 14.12 -7.49 9.51
CA SER A 192 12.78 -7.28 10.05
C SER A 192 11.79 -6.89 8.95
N GLY A 193 10.51 -7.14 9.21
CA GLY A 193 9.42 -6.66 8.39
C GLY A 193 9.05 -5.20 8.69
N LYS A 194 7.82 -4.85 8.31
CA LYS A 194 7.19 -3.55 8.56
C LYS A 194 6.57 -3.48 9.94
N LEU A 195 6.49 -2.26 10.49
CA LEU A 195 5.85 -1.99 11.77
C LEU A 195 4.41 -2.51 11.76
N THR A 196 4.13 -3.43 12.68
CA THR A 196 2.89 -4.21 12.75
C THR A 196 2.28 -4.02 14.13
N LEU A 197 1.04 -3.52 14.23
CA LEU A 197 0.38 -3.29 15.52
C LEU A 197 -0.18 -4.61 16.05
N LYS A 198 0.18 -5.02 17.26
CA LYS A 198 -0.29 -6.28 17.87
C LYS A 198 -1.36 -6.07 18.92
N ARG A 199 -1.21 -5.04 19.76
CA ARG A 199 -2.16 -4.76 20.85
C ARG A 199 -2.32 -3.28 21.10
N VAL A 200 -3.52 -2.90 21.53
CA VAL A 200 -3.82 -1.59 22.12
C VAL A 200 -4.59 -1.80 23.41
N TRP A 201 -4.19 -1.14 24.48
CA TRP A 201 -4.92 -1.16 25.76
C TRP A 201 -4.87 0.18 26.45
N PHE A 202 -5.68 0.31 27.49
CA PHE A 202 -5.79 1.54 28.28
C PHE A 202 -5.39 1.27 29.72
N SER A 203 -4.63 2.20 30.31
CA SER A 203 -4.49 2.29 31.76
C SER A 203 -5.09 3.60 32.26
N TYR A 204 -5.54 3.60 33.51
CA TYR A 204 -6.25 4.74 34.10
C TYR A 204 -5.61 5.08 35.44
N ASN A 205 -5.17 6.32 35.62
CA ASN A 205 -4.54 6.79 36.85
C ASN A 205 -3.45 5.83 37.39
N GLY A 206 -2.60 5.30 36.50
CA GLY A 206 -1.54 4.33 36.82
C GLY A 206 -1.99 2.88 37.05
N ASN A 207 -3.28 2.56 36.90
CA ASN A 207 -3.78 1.20 37.02
C ASN A 207 -3.62 0.42 35.70
N GLU A 208 -2.65 -0.50 35.67
CA GLU A 208 -2.29 -1.32 34.50
C GLU A 208 -3.16 -2.58 34.31
N LYS A 209 -4.24 -2.77 35.08
CA LYS A 209 -5.15 -3.92 34.92
C LYS A 209 -5.72 -4.03 33.50
N GLY A 210 -5.87 -2.91 32.79
CA GLY A 210 -6.35 -2.89 31.41
C GLY A 210 -5.48 -3.66 30.42
N ARG A 211 -4.21 -3.91 30.75
CA ARG A 211 -3.31 -4.75 29.93
C ARG A 211 -3.83 -6.18 29.73
N LYS A 212 -4.64 -6.69 30.66
CA LYS A 212 -5.24 -8.04 30.59
C LYS A 212 -6.37 -8.13 29.54
N ASN A 213 -7.01 -7.00 29.21
CA ASN A 213 -8.14 -6.93 28.29
C ASN A 213 -7.84 -5.94 27.14
N PRO A 214 -6.87 -6.24 26.28
CA PRO A 214 -6.49 -5.39 25.15
C PRO A 214 -7.46 -5.55 23.96
N TYR A 215 -7.34 -4.66 22.98
CA TYR A 215 -7.61 -4.98 21.59
C TYR A 215 -6.43 -5.76 21.04
N VAL A 216 -6.66 -6.91 20.40
CA VAL A 216 -5.61 -7.74 19.79
C VAL A 216 -5.80 -7.78 18.28
N PHE A 217 -4.73 -7.51 17.54
CA PHE A 217 -4.76 -7.45 16.09
C PHE A 217 -4.08 -8.70 15.50
N TYR A 218 -4.84 -9.42 14.69
CA TYR A 218 -4.40 -10.59 13.94
C TYR A 218 -4.31 -10.24 12.47
N TYR A 219 -3.28 -10.75 11.80
CA TYR A 219 -3.04 -10.48 10.39
C TYR A 219 -3.21 -11.75 9.56
N HIS A 220 -3.50 -11.55 8.28
CA HIS A 220 -3.76 -12.63 7.36
C HIS A 220 -2.51 -13.52 7.20
N PRO A 221 -2.67 -14.86 7.10
CA PRO A 221 -1.54 -15.78 7.03
C PRO A 221 -0.71 -15.63 5.75
N ASN A 222 -1.27 -15.04 4.69
CA ASN A 222 -0.52 -14.71 3.49
C ASN A 222 0.45 -13.55 3.77
N ASN A 223 1.69 -13.88 4.12
CA ASN A 223 2.74 -12.92 4.44
C ASN A 223 4.01 -13.19 3.61
N PRO A 224 3.96 -12.95 2.28
CA PRO A 224 5.12 -13.14 1.43
C PRO A 224 6.21 -12.11 1.79
N ASN A 225 7.47 -12.45 1.51
CA ASN A 225 8.57 -11.50 1.67
C ASN A 225 8.41 -10.32 0.69
N TYR A 226 9.01 -9.18 1.04
CA TYR A 226 9.00 -8.01 0.19
C TYR A 226 9.68 -8.30 -1.15
N ALA A 227 8.94 -8.11 -2.23
CA ALA A 227 9.45 -8.20 -3.58
C ALA A 227 8.78 -7.13 -4.46
N PRO A 228 9.51 -6.12 -4.95
CA PRO A 228 8.92 -4.93 -5.60
C PRO A 228 8.24 -5.25 -6.93
N LYS A 229 8.62 -6.34 -7.60
CA LYS A 229 8.07 -6.77 -8.89
C LYS A 229 7.00 -7.86 -8.76
N HIS A 230 6.61 -8.24 -7.54
CA HIS A 230 5.57 -9.25 -7.29
C HIS A 230 4.18 -8.61 -7.22
N THR A 231 3.87 -7.79 -8.23
CA THR A 231 2.59 -7.11 -8.36
C THR A 231 2.02 -7.34 -9.74
N ASP A 232 0.70 -7.40 -9.86
CA ASP A 232 0.03 -7.32 -11.15
C ASP A 232 -0.14 -5.87 -11.64
N ARG A 233 -0.82 -5.69 -12.78
CA ARG A 233 -1.09 -4.38 -13.41
C ARG A 233 -1.94 -3.45 -12.54
N TRP A 234 -2.69 -4.01 -11.60
CA TRP A 234 -3.58 -3.28 -10.69
C TRP A 234 -2.96 -3.06 -9.30
N GLY A 235 -1.70 -3.50 -9.11
CA GLY A 235 -0.96 -3.33 -7.86
C GLY A 235 -1.27 -4.40 -6.81
N SER A 236 -2.03 -5.45 -7.14
CA SER A 236 -2.29 -6.57 -6.22
C SER A 236 -1.06 -7.48 -6.14
N TYR A 237 -0.83 -8.07 -4.96
CA TYR A 237 0.23 -9.07 -4.81
C TYR A 237 0.02 -10.23 -5.78
N LYS A 238 1.09 -10.61 -6.47
CA LYS A 238 1.08 -11.73 -7.39
C LYS A 238 2.46 -12.35 -7.48
N ASP A 239 2.56 -13.61 -7.08
CA ASP A 239 3.77 -14.39 -7.29
C ASP A 239 3.96 -14.67 -8.80
N PRO A 240 5.12 -14.39 -9.40
CA PRO A 240 5.40 -14.72 -10.80
C PRO A 240 5.24 -16.21 -11.15
N ILE A 241 5.32 -17.13 -10.18
CA ILE A 241 5.06 -18.55 -10.42
C ILE A 241 3.59 -18.83 -10.77
N ALA A 242 2.68 -17.93 -10.38
CA ALA A 242 1.26 -18.02 -10.72
C ALA A 242 0.98 -17.62 -12.19
N ASN A 243 1.99 -17.15 -12.92
CA ASN A 243 1.84 -16.83 -14.33
C ASN A 243 1.63 -18.10 -15.18
N PRO A 244 0.72 -18.09 -16.17
CA PRO A 244 0.43 -19.28 -16.95
C PRO A 244 1.64 -19.83 -17.70
N GLY A 245 2.10 -21.04 -17.34
CA GLY A 245 3.30 -21.66 -17.92
C GLY A 245 4.62 -21.25 -17.27
N SER A 246 4.57 -20.45 -16.21
CA SER A 246 5.72 -20.15 -15.35
C SER A 246 6.12 -21.39 -14.56
N THR A 247 7.42 -21.63 -14.45
CA THR A 247 7.99 -22.71 -13.63
C THR A 247 9.23 -22.18 -12.91
N THR A 248 9.72 -22.88 -11.89
CA THR A 248 10.95 -22.47 -11.19
C THR A 248 12.16 -22.39 -12.12
N GLY A 249 12.23 -23.25 -13.14
CA GLY A 249 13.31 -23.24 -14.15
C GLY A 249 13.09 -22.28 -15.32
N ASN A 250 11.89 -21.71 -15.46
CA ASN A 250 11.54 -20.73 -16.48
C ASN A 250 10.47 -19.80 -15.92
N LEU A 251 10.91 -18.84 -15.09
CA LEU A 251 10.02 -17.95 -14.38
C LEU A 251 9.51 -16.86 -15.32
N LEU A 252 8.23 -16.90 -15.67
CA LEU A 252 7.59 -15.83 -16.41
C LEU A 252 7.33 -14.67 -15.45
N THR A 253 7.98 -13.53 -15.66
CA THR A 253 7.89 -12.41 -14.73
C THR A 253 6.54 -11.69 -14.83
N ASN A 254 6.16 -10.93 -13.79
CA ASN A 254 4.97 -10.07 -13.89
C ASN A 254 5.16 -8.87 -14.82
N ALA A 255 6.40 -8.54 -15.23
CA ALA A 255 6.60 -7.55 -16.30
C ALA A 255 6.08 -8.10 -17.64
N ASP A 256 6.27 -9.40 -17.86
CA ASP A 256 5.86 -10.11 -19.07
C ASP A 256 4.39 -10.51 -19.07
N PHE A 257 3.91 -10.90 -17.90
CA PHE A 257 2.52 -11.27 -17.68
C PHE A 257 1.92 -10.46 -16.53
N PRO A 258 1.63 -9.17 -16.75
CA PRO A 258 1.15 -8.27 -15.71
C PRO A 258 -0.34 -8.47 -15.38
N TYR A 259 -1.01 -9.46 -15.98
CA TYR A 259 -2.47 -9.59 -15.85
C TYR A 259 -2.89 -10.15 -14.49
N ALA A 260 -4.04 -9.70 -14.00
CA ALA A 260 -4.61 -10.21 -12.75
C ALA A 260 -4.88 -11.72 -12.83
N ILE A 261 -4.75 -12.39 -11.68
CA ILE A 261 -5.12 -13.81 -11.53
C ILE A 261 -6.63 -13.93 -11.73
N GLN A 262 -7.06 -14.83 -12.61
CA GLN A 262 -8.47 -15.01 -12.96
C GLN A 262 -9.22 -15.94 -12.00
N ASP A 263 -8.51 -16.75 -11.20
CA ASP A 263 -9.10 -17.55 -10.13
C ASP A 263 -9.43 -16.67 -8.92
N SER A 264 -10.73 -16.51 -8.62
CA SER A 264 -11.21 -15.70 -7.49
C SER A 264 -10.60 -16.09 -6.16
N THR A 265 -10.43 -17.40 -5.92
CA THR A 265 -10.01 -17.87 -4.59
C THR A 265 -8.58 -17.45 -4.34
N THR A 266 -7.70 -17.68 -5.32
CA THR A 266 -6.30 -17.24 -5.27
C THR A 266 -6.21 -15.70 -5.25
N ALA A 267 -7.00 -15.01 -6.07
CA ALA A 267 -6.99 -13.54 -6.12
C ALA A 267 -7.44 -12.92 -4.78
N ALA A 268 -8.50 -13.43 -4.15
CA ALA A 268 -8.96 -12.98 -2.84
C ALA A 268 -7.94 -13.29 -1.73
N TYR A 269 -7.30 -14.46 -1.76
CA TYR A 269 -6.23 -14.81 -0.82
C TYR A 269 -5.01 -13.88 -0.94
N ASN A 270 -4.65 -13.49 -2.17
CA ASN A 270 -3.58 -12.53 -2.43
C ASN A 270 -3.98 -11.10 -2.07
N ALA A 271 -5.24 -10.72 -2.21
CA ALA A 271 -5.75 -9.42 -1.76
C ALA A 271 -5.61 -9.24 -0.24
N GLY A 272 -5.65 -10.33 0.53
CA GLY A 272 -5.42 -10.31 1.97
C GLY A 272 -3.95 -10.23 2.39
N ALA A 273 -2.98 -10.26 1.46
CA ALA A 273 -1.57 -10.25 1.81
C ALA A 273 -1.19 -9.05 2.70
N TRP A 274 -0.46 -9.31 3.79
CA TRP A 274 -0.03 -8.30 4.79
C TRP A 274 -1.16 -7.50 5.46
N SER A 275 -2.41 -7.93 5.32
CA SER A 275 -3.58 -7.16 5.74
C SER A 275 -4.19 -7.72 7.03
N LEU A 276 -5.01 -6.91 7.71
CA LEU A 276 -5.63 -7.25 8.99
C LEU A 276 -6.67 -8.36 8.81
N ASP A 277 -6.52 -9.48 9.51
CA ASP A 277 -7.47 -10.58 9.48
C ASP A 277 -8.63 -10.38 10.47
N SER A 278 -8.30 -10.02 11.71
CA SER A 278 -9.29 -9.85 12.76
C SER A 278 -8.81 -8.98 13.91
N VAL A 279 -9.77 -8.44 14.67
CA VAL A 279 -9.55 -7.71 15.91
C VAL A 279 -10.28 -8.43 17.05
N GLY A 280 -9.54 -8.96 18.01
CA GLY A 280 -10.08 -9.42 19.29
C GLY A 280 -10.41 -8.22 20.17
N LEU A 281 -11.64 -8.17 20.69
CA LEU A 281 -12.13 -7.07 21.52
C LEU A 281 -11.91 -7.36 23.01
N PRO A 282 -11.72 -6.33 23.85
CA PRO A 282 -11.66 -6.48 25.31
C PRO A 282 -12.89 -7.17 25.92
N SER A 283 -14.05 -7.08 25.26
CA SER A 283 -15.30 -7.71 25.68
C SER A 283 -15.37 -9.22 25.41
N GLY A 284 -14.36 -9.80 24.74
CA GLY A 284 -14.35 -11.19 24.30
C GLY A 284 -14.94 -11.43 22.90
N GLY A 285 -15.54 -10.41 22.29
CA GLY A 285 -15.98 -10.48 20.89
C GLY A 285 -14.81 -10.40 19.89
N SER A 286 -15.11 -10.62 18.60
CA SER A 286 -14.13 -10.41 17.52
C SER A 286 -14.77 -9.70 16.33
N ILE A 287 -13.97 -8.88 15.65
CA ILE A 287 -14.29 -8.30 14.35
C ILE A 287 -13.48 -9.07 13.32
N LYS A 288 -14.15 -9.68 12.34
CA LYS A 288 -13.50 -10.43 11.25
C LYS A 288 -13.53 -9.60 9.97
N VAL A 289 -12.38 -9.50 9.31
CA VAL A 289 -12.26 -8.89 7.99
C VAL A 289 -12.20 -10.01 6.96
N GLN A 290 -12.97 -9.86 5.88
CA GLN A 290 -12.92 -10.76 4.73
C GLN A 290 -12.48 -9.95 3.51
N TYR A 291 -11.42 -10.44 2.86
CA TYR A 291 -10.91 -9.84 1.64
C TYR A 291 -11.51 -10.52 0.43
N GLU A 292 -11.82 -9.73 -0.58
CA GLU A 292 -12.18 -10.21 -1.91
C GLU A 292 -11.40 -9.41 -2.96
N SER A 293 -11.12 -10.06 -4.09
CA SER A 293 -10.63 -9.36 -5.26
C SER A 293 -11.81 -8.76 -6.02
N ASP A 294 -11.60 -7.58 -6.59
CA ASP A 294 -12.58 -7.00 -7.50
C ASP A 294 -12.70 -7.83 -8.78
N GLU A 295 -13.92 -7.89 -9.30
CA GLU A 295 -14.25 -8.54 -10.56
C GLU A 295 -15.15 -7.62 -11.39
N TYR A 296 -14.86 -7.51 -12.68
CA TYR A 296 -15.62 -6.70 -13.61
C TYR A 296 -16.23 -7.59 -14.69
N ALA A 297 -17.56 -7.58 -14.77
CA ALA A 297 -18.27 -8.22 -15.89
C ALA A 297 -18.32 -7.32 -17.13
N HIS A 298 -18.25 -5.99 -16.94
CA HIS A 298 -18.38 -5.01 -18.00
C HIS A 298 -17.42 -3.84 -17.79
N VAL A 299 -16.91 -3.30 -18.89
CA VAL A 299 -16.24 -2.00 -18.96
C VAL A 299 -17.18 -1.09 -19.75
N GLN A 300 -17.78 -0.12 -19.07
CA GLN A 300 -18.89 0.68 -19.60
C GLN A 300 -20.04 -0.23 -20.08
N ASN A 301 -20.40 -0.17 -21.36
CA ASN A 301 -21.48 -0.95 -21.98
C ASN A 301 -21.00 -2.24 -22.68
N ARG A 302 -19.71 -2.61 -22.57
CA ARG A 302 -19.15 -3.81 -23.20
C ARG A 302 -18.75 -4.84 -22.16
N ARG A 303 -18.92 -6.13 -22.49
CA ARG A 303 -18.42 -7.23 -21.63
C ARG A 303 -16.90 -7.09 -21.45
N ALA A 304 -16.44 -7.28 -20.23
CA ALA A 304 -15.02 -7.25 -19.92
C ALA A 304 -14.30 -8.35 -20.71
N MET A 305 -13.22 -7.97 -21.40
CA MET A 305 -12.36 -8.91 -22.10
C MET A 305 -11.47 -9.63 -21.09
N GLN A 306 -11.04 -10.85 -21.42
CA GLN A 306 -10.05 -11.59 -20.65
C GLN A 306 -8.84 -11.92 -21.51
N MET A 307 -7.66 -11.92 -20.91
CA MET A 307 -6.46 -12.41 -21.58
C MET A 307 -6.45 -13.93 -21.55
N MET A 308 -6.12 -14.53 -22.70
CA MET A 308 -6.16 -15.97 -22.89
C MET A 308 -4.75 -16.47 -23.20
N LYS A 309 -4.36 -17.59 -22.58
CA LYS A 309 -3.08 -18.23 -22.91
C LYS A 309 -3.20 -18.89 -24.28
N VAL A 310 -2.26 -18.57 -25.18
CA VAL A 310 -2.07 -19.35 -26.40
C VAL A 310 -1.51 -20.72 -26.02
N VAL A 311 -2.25 -21.77 -26.35
CA VAL A 311 -1.89 -23.17 -26.12
C VAL A 311 -0.99 -23.68 -27.24
N GLY A 312 -1.21 -23.20 -28.46
CA GLY A 312 -0.37 -23.51 -29.60
C GLY A 312 -0.99 -23.02 -30.90
N MET A 313 -0.40 -23.43 -32.00
CA MET A 313 -0.81 -23.09 -33.36
C MET A 313 -1.02 -24.37 -34.16
N ASN A 314 -1.84 -24.33 -35.21
CA ASN A 314 -2.10 -25.52 -36.01
C ASN A 314 -2.55 -25.17 -37.44
N VAL A 315 -2.39 -26.10 -38.37
CA VAL A 315 -2.95 -26.04 -39.73
C VAL A 315 -4.46 -26.27 -39.75
N THR A 316 -5.02 -26.86 -38.68
CA THR A 316 -6.46 -27.10 -38.49
C THR A 316 -6.91 -26.56 -37.12
N PRO A 317 -8.21 -26.29 -36.88
CA PRO A 317 -8.69 -25.81 -35.57
C PRO A 317 -8.69 -26.88 -34.46
N ASN A 318 -7.89 -27.95 -34.57
CA ASN A 318 -7.85 -29.05 -33.62
C ASN A 318 -6.86 -28.78 -32.47
N PHE A 319 -7.35 -28.78 -31.24
CA PHE A 319 -6.52 -28.60 -30.03
C PHE A 319 -5.55 -29.75 -29.76
N ALA A 320 -5.90 -30.99 -30.13
CA ALA A 320 -5.10 -32.16 -29.77
C ALA A 320 -3.75 -32.21 -30.49
N THR A 321 -3.62 -31.56 -31.64
CA THR A 321 -2.42 -31.56 -32.47
C THR A 321 -1.69 -30.22 -32.49
N ALA A 322 -1.95 -29.37 -31.49
CA ALA A 322 -1.33 -28.06 -31.36
C ALA A 322 0.20 -28.13 -31.41
N LYS A 323 0.79 -27.20 -32.17
CA LYS A 323 2.22 -27.03 -32.40
C LYS A 323 2.70 -25.74 -31.74
N ASN A 324 4.01 -25.64 -31.49
CA ASN A 324 4.65 -24.48 -30.87
C ASN A 324 5.42 -23.59 -31.88
N TYR A 325 5.22 -23.80 -33.17
CA TYR A 325 5.85 -23.04 -34.25
C TYR A 325 4.77 -22.46 -35.19
N LEU A 326 5.05 -21.31 -35.80
CA LEU A 326 4.13 -20.67 -36.75
C LEU A 326 4.28 -21.25 -38.17
N TYR A 327 5.53 -21.54 -38.56
CA TYR A 327 5.87 -22.01 -39.90
C TYR A 327 6.52 -23.39 -39.83
N SER A 328 6.16 -24.26 -40.77
CA SER A 328 6.94 -25.45 -41.10
C SER A 328 7.24 -25.41 -42.59
N GLY A 329 8.38 -25.95 -43.01
CA GLY A 329 8.84 -25.86 -44.41
C GLY A 329 7.90 -26.44 -45.48
N LEU A 330 6.76 -27.03 -45.09
CA LEU A 330 5.73 -27.57 -45.98
C LEU A 330 4.36 -26.91 -45.80
N PHE A 331 4.05 -26.38 -44.60
CA PHE A 331 2.74 -25.79 -44.28
C PHE A 331 2.85 -24.74 -43.16
N ASP A 332 2.00 -23.73 -43.25
CA ASP A 332 1.87 -22.69 -42.22
C ASP A 332 0.73 -23.02 -41.25
N ASN A 333 1.00 -22.90 -39.95
CA ASN A 333 -0.02 -23.07 -38.91
C ASN A 333 -0.90 -21.81 -38.84
N ARG A 334 -2.02 -21.82 -39.57
CA ARG A 334 -2.91 -20.66 -39.72
C ARG A 334 -3.86 -20.40 -38.55
N TYR A 335 -4.01 -21.36 -37.63
CA TYR A 335 -4.89 -21.26 -36.47
C TYR A 335 -4.08 -21.02 -35.21
N ILE A 336 -4.47 -20.01 -34.43
CA ILE A 336 -3.99 -19.81 -33.05
C ILE A 336 -5.03 -20.41 -32.11
N LEU A 337 -4.57 -21.33 -31.26
CA LEU A 337 -5.40 -22.07 -30.33
C LEU A 337 -5.17 -21.52 -28.92
N SER A 338 -6.22 -21.03 -28.28
CA SER A 338 -6.15 -20.42 -26.94
C SER A 338 -7.09 -21.12 -25.95
N ALA A 339 -6.60 -21.43 -24.76
CA ALA A 339 -7.44 -22.02 -23.72
C ALA A 339 -8.39 -20.97 -23.12
N PHE A 340 -9.68 -21.24 -23.19
CA PHE A 340 -10.72 -20.49 -22.48
C PHE A 340 -11.13 -21.25 -21.23
N ARG A 341 -11.06 -20.62 -20.06
CA ARG A 341 -11.84 -21.07 -18.90
C ARG A 341 -13.09 -20.21 -18.85
N PRO A 342 -14.29 -20.78 -19.11
CA PRO A 342 -15.53 -20.04 -18.92
C PRO A 342 -15.64 -19.61 -17.47
N ARG A 343 -15.94 -18.33 -17.26
CA ARG A 343 -16.29 -17.82 -15.94
C ARG A 343 -17.71 -17.32 -15.98
N SER A 344 -18.58 -17.90 -15.17
CA SER A 344 -19.85 -17.29 -14.82
C SER A 344 -19.54 -16.20 -13.79
N VAL A 345 -19.68 -14.93 -14.18
CA VAL A 345 -19.77 -13.84 -13.20
C VAL A 345 -21.25 -13.73 -12.84
N PRO A 346 -21.71 -14.27 -11.69
CA PRO A 346 -23.09 -14.05 -11.29
C PRO A 346 -23.34 -12.56 -11.12
N PRO A 347 -24.51 -12.04 -11.53
CA PRO A 347 -24.86 -10.64 -11.30
C PRO A 347 -24.90 -10.39 -9.79
N ARG A 348 -23.87 -9.73 -9.25
CA ARG A 348 -23.86 -9.34 -7.84
C ARG A 348 -24.73 -8.10 -7.63
N ARG A 349 -25.87 -8.29 -6.98
CA ARG A 349 -26.53 -7.21 -6.23
C ARG A 349 -25.76 -7.03 -4.93
N SER A 350 -25.02 -5.94 -4.80
CA SER A 350 -24.39 -5.57 -3.52
C SER A 350 -25.47 -5.15 -2.53
N THR A 351 -25.96 -6.06 -1.69
CA THR A 351 -26.78 -5.76 -0.50
C THR A 351 -25.95 -5.80 0.80
N LYS A 352 -24.65 -6.08 0.70
CA LYS A 352 -23.74 -5.97 1.85
C LYS A 352 -23.26 -4.53 1.95
N ASN A 353 -23.27 -3.97 3.16
CA ASN A 353 -22.56 -2.73 3.50
C ASN A 353 -21.06 -2.97 3.26
N THR A 354 -20.66 -2.82 2.01
CA THR A 354 -19.28 -2.96 1.55
C THR A 354 -18.61 -1.62 1.75
N TRP A 355 -17.62 -1.59 2.63
CA TRP A 355 -16.67 -0.50 2.65
C TRP A 355 -15.80 -0.63 1.40
N LYS A 356 -16.08 0.20 0.38
CA LYS A 356 -15.12 0.42 -0.70
C LYS A 356 -13.94 1.18 -0.10
N GLY A 357 -12.87 0.46 0.21
CA GLY A 357 -11.58 1.09 0.48
C GLY A 357 -11.20 1.94 -0.72
N TRP A 358 -11.01 3.24 -0.51
CA TRP A 358 -10.47 4.13 -1.52
C TRP A 358 -9.06 3.63 -1.87
N ARG A 359 -8.89 3.18 -3.12
CA ARG A 359 -7.58 2.87 -3.66
C ARG A 359 -6.78 4.17 -3.73
N SER A 360 -5.61 4.22 -3.09
CA SER A 360 -4.56 5.08 -3.61
C SER A 360 -4.16 4.48 -4.96
N CYS A 361 -4.24 5.25 -6.05
CA CYS A 361 -3.52 4.92 -7.27
C CYS A 361 -2.04 4.81 -6.93
N THR A 362 -1.54 3.61 -6.69
CA THR A 362 -0.11 3.31 -6.67
C THR A 362 0.24 2.72 -8.04
N SER A 363 0.24 3.59 -9.05
CA SER A 363 1.22 3.42 -10.13
C SER A 363 2.59 3.43 -9.45
N GLY A 364 3.36 2.35 -9.60
CA GLY A 364 4.51 2.02 -8.75
C GLY A 364 5.41 3.20 -8.41
N TYR A 365 5.15 3.83 -7.25
CA TYR A 365 5.97 4.79 -6.52
C TYR A 365 5.22 5.07 -5.20
N SER A 366 5.60 4.42 -4.10
CA SER A 366 5.17 4.84 -2.75
C SER A 366 6.11 4.34 -1.64
N SER A 367 7.29 4.94 -1.57
CA SER A 367 7.98 5.12 -0.29
C SER A 367 7.33 6.30 0.45
N GLY A 368 6.19 6.05 1.11
CA GLY A 368 5.53 7.03 1.95
C GLY A 368 4.01 6.94 1.88
N CYS A 369 3.41 6.08 2.71
CA CYS A 369 1.99 6.14 3.00
C CYS A 369 1.84 6.56 4.47
N PRO A 370 1.29 7.75 4.79
CA PRO A 370 0.93 8.09 6.15
C PRO A 370 -0.33 7.30 6.56
N MET A 371 -0.37 6.80 7.79
CA MET A 371 -1.59 6.26 8.40
C MET A 371 -2.69 7.34 8.37
N MET A 372 -3.83 7.06 7.73
CA MET A 372 -5.05 7.86 7.92
C MET A 372 -5.90 7.26 9.05
N TYR A 373 -6.29 8.10 10.00
CA TYR A 373 -7.36 7.86 10.96
C TYR A 373 -8.70 8.29 10.35
N GLY A 374 -9.79 7.53 10.55
CA GLY A 374 -11.14 7.89 10.10
C GLY A 374 -12.22 7.43 11.07
N ALA A 375 -13.09 8.37 11.47
CA ALA A 375 -14.27 8.17 12.32
C ALA A 375 -15.52 7.79 11.50
N LEU A 376 -16.44 7.03 12.10
CA LEU A 376 -17.57 6.37 11.44
C LEU A 376 -18.91 6.99 11.90
N VAL A 377 -19.73 7.46 10.96
CA VAL A 377 -21.15 7.81 11.18
C VAL A 377 -21.98 7.09 10.10
N MET A 378 -23.03 6.39 10.52
CA MET A 378 -23.79 5.43 9.69
C MET A 378 -25.27 5.79 9.70
N SER A 379 -25.92 5.83 8.53
CA SER A 379 -27.37 5.92 8.38
C SER A 379 -27.84 4.93 7.30
N MET A 380 -28.90 4.17 7.62
CA MET A 380 -29.48 3.06 6.84
C MET A 380 -30.84 3.47 6.26
N TYR A 381 -31.21 3.02 5.04
CA TYR A 381 -32.55 2.48 4.69
C TYR A 381 -32.53 1.88 3.24
N PRO A 382 -33.23 0.76 2.92
CA PRO A 382 -33.20 0.09 1.62
C PRO A 382 -34.53 0.14 0.83
N VAL A 383 -34.49 0.01 -0.51
CA VAL A 383 -35.65 -0.33 -1.36
C VAL A 383 -35.23 -1.32 -2.47
N MET A 384 -35.96 -2.44 -2.61
CA MET A 384 -35.83 -3.44 -3.69
C MET A 384 -36.72 -3.10 -4.89
N PRO A 385 -36.40 -3.62 -6.10
CA PRO A 385 -37.42 -4.44 -6.78
C PRO A 385 -36.89 -5.71 -7.47
N THR A 386 -37.78 -6.67 -7.69
CA THR A 386 -37.68 -7.97 -8.37
C THR A 386 -37.67 -7.83 -9.90
N PHE A 387 -36.96 -8.71 -10.64
CA PHE A 387 -37.27 -9.05 -12.04
C PHE A 387 -36.81 -10.47 -12.43
N GLN A 388 -37.63 -11.11 -13.27
CA GLN A 388 -37.62 -12.53 -13.65
C GLN A 388 -36.55 -12.93 -14.67
N LYS A 389 -36.27 -14.23 -14.68
CA LYS A 389 -35.29 -14.98 -15.46
C LYS A 389 -35.87 -15.41 -16.82
N GLN A 390 -35.06 -15.36 -17.88
CA GLN A 390 -35.31 -16.10 -19.13
C GLN A 390 -34.00 -16.72 -19.64
N ALA A 391 -34.09 -17.97 -20.09
CA ALA A 391 -32.99 -18.85 -20.47
C ALA A 391 -32.65 -18.75 -21.97
N GLY A 392 -31.43 -19.15 -22.36
CA GLY A 392 -31.15 -19.60 -23.72
C GLY A 392 -29.70 -19.43 -24.20
N GLY A 393 -29.11 -20.55 -24.64
CA GLY A 393 -28.30 -20.61 -25.86
C GLY A 393 -26.77 -20.64 -25.72
N ASP A 394 -26.20 -21.84 -25.82
CA ASP A 394 -24.78 -22.04 -26.16
C ASP A 394 -24.47 -21.43 -27.54
N SER A 395 -23.35 -20.71 -27.65
CA SER A 395 -22.83 -20.24 -28.93
C SER A 395 -21.31 -20.39 -28.96
N GLN A 396 -20.82 -21.17 -29.94
CA GLN A 396 -19.42 -21.21 -30.35
C GLN A 396 -19.17 -20.04 -31.31
N THR A 397 -18.08 -19.30 -31.11
CA THR A 397 -17.71 -18.17 -31.98
C THR A 397 -16.36 -18.45 -32.64
N LEU A 398 -16.37 -18.57 -33.97
CA LEU A 398 -15.21 -18.63 -34.85
C LEU A 398 -14.76 -17.21 -35.21
N ILE A 399 -13.49 -16.90 -35.00
CA ILE A 399 -12.85 -15.69 -35.56
C ILE A 399 -11.97 -16.13 -36.72
N ARG A 400 -12.27 -15.63 -37.91
CA ARG A 400 -11.46 -15.78 -39.13
C ARG A 400 -10.49 -14.58 -39.16
N SER A 401 -9.18 -14.81 -39.12
CA SER A 401 -8.20 -13.77 -39.45
C SER A 401 -7.97 -13.71 -40.95
N GLY A 402 -7.89 -12.49 -41.48
CA GLY A 402 -7.30 -12.20 -42.78
C GLY A 402 -5.79 -12.16 -42.72
#